data_AF-A0A530LMF8-F1
#
_entry.id   AF-A0A530LMF8-F1
#
_cell.length_a   1.000
_cell.length_b   1.000
_cell.length_c   1.000
_cell.angle_alpha   90.00
_cell.angle_beta   90.00
_cell.angle_gamma   90.00
#
_symmetry.space_group_name_H-M   'P 1'
#
loop_
_entity.id
_entity.type
_entity.pdbx_description
1 polymer ?
#
loop_
_entity_poly.entity_id
_entity_poly.type
_entity_poly.pdbx_seq_one_letter_code
_entity_poly.pdbx_strand_id
1 'polypeptide(L)' 'IVLPVGARVISQSLSGNHLSIDAELPDGSRAIFVYDITERRIVGRFSIRNK' A
#
# COMPACT_ATOMS: atom_id res chain seq x y z
N ILE A 1 -6.68 -0.39 -6.73
CA ILE A 1 -6.22 -1.34 -5.68
C ILE A 1 -7.30 -1.47 -4.62
N VAL A 2 -7.52 -2.68 -4.09
CA VAL A 2 -8.39 -2.91 -2.92
C VAL A 2 -7.50 -3.13 -1.71
N LEU A 3 -7.75 -2.38 -0.62
CA LEU A 3 -7.04 -2.55 0.64
C LEU A 3 -7.83 -3.48 1.58
N PRO A 4 -7.17 -4.11 2.57
CA PRO A 4 -7.85 -4.87 3.60
C PRO A 4 -8.94 -4.04 4.29
N VAL A 5 -10.06 -4.68 4.64
CA VAL A 5 -11.15 -4.03 5.38
C VAL A 5 -10.61 -3.47 6.69
N GLY A 6 -10.96 -2.22 7.01
CA GLY A 6 -10.50 -1.52 8.20
C GLY A 6 -9.10 -0.90 8.06
N ALA A 7 -8.42 -1.07 6.93
CA ALA A 7 -7.16 -0.35 6.68
C ALA A 7 -7.41 1.16 6.51
N ARG A 8 -6.52 1.96 7.08
CA ARG A 8 -6.52 3.42 6.96
C ARG A 8 -5.36 3.85 6.08
N VAL A 9 -5.66 4.62 5.04
CA VAL A 9 -4.63 5.24 4.18
C VAL A 9 -3.93 6.34 4.97
N ILE A 10 -2.61 6.23 5.08
CA ILE A 10 -1.74 7.22 5.72
C ILE A 10 -1.19 8.18 4.67
N SER A 11 -0.70 7.65 3.55
CA SER A 11 -0.23 8.45 2.42
C SER A 11 -0.27 7.68 1.11
N GLN A 12 -0.14 8.41 0.01
CA GLN A 12 -0.07 7.87 -1.35
C GLN A 12 0.98 8.60 -2.18
N SER A 13 1.61 7.88 -3.09
CA SER A 13 2.52 8.46 -4.08
C SER A 13 2.35 7.77 -5.44
N LEU A 14 2.48 8.54 -6.51
CA LEU A 14 2.43 8.06 -7.89
C LEU A 14 3.76 8.37 -8.56
N SER A 15 4.44 7.32 -9.05
CA SER A 15 5.70 7.44 -9.80
C SER A 15 5.66 6.54 -11.02
N GLY A 16 5.68 7.15 -12.21
CA GLY A 16 5.43 6.43 -13.47
C GLY A 16 4.09 5.70 -13.41
N ASN A 17 4.13 4.38 -13.61
CA ASN A 17 2.94 3.52 -13.60
C ASN A 17 2.68 2.87 -12.22
N HIS A 18 3.46 3.22 -11.19
CA HIS A 18 3.33 2.65 -9.86
C HIS A 18 2.64 3.61 -8.90
N LEU A 19 1.49 3.17 -8.38
CA LEU A 19 0.84 3.79 -7.23
C LEU A 19 1.28 3.06 -5.96
N SER A 20 1.90 3.78 -5.03
CA SER A 20 2.20 3.27 -3.69
C SER A 20 1.23 3.85 -2.66
N ILE A 21 0.76 3.00 -1.75
CA ILE A 21 -0.13 3.36 -0.65
C ILE A 21 0.54 2.91 0.66
N ASP A 22 0.84 3.86 1.53
CA ASP A 22 1.15 3.58 2.94
C ASP A 22 -0.17 3.48 3.70
N ALA A 23 -0.39 2.34 4.35
CA ALA A 23 -1.60 2.08 5.11
C ALA A 23 -1.29 1.52 6.49
N GLU A 24 -2.06 1.97 7.47
CA GLU A 24 -2.20 1.33 8.76
C GLU A 24 -3.28 0.24 8.64
N LEU A 25 -2.94 -0.98 9.03
CA LEU A 25 -3.82 -2.14 8.99
C LEU A 25 -4.66 -2.23 10.28
N PRO A 26 -5.74 -3.04 10.30
CA PRO A 26 -6.62 -3.16 11.47
C PRO A 26 -5.92 -3.60 12.77
N ASP A 27 -4.78 -4.30 12.65
CA ASP A 27 -3.95 -4.72 13.78
C ASP A 27 -2.98 -3.63 14.27
N GLY A 28 -3.07 -2.42 13.71
CA GLY A 28 -2.20 -1.29 14.00
C GLY A 28 -0.83 -1.37 13.31
N SER A 29 -0.53 -2.44 12.56
CA SER A 29 0.71 -2.54 11.80
C SER A 29 0.68 -1.65 10.56
N ARG A 30 1.84 -1.26 10.03
CA ARG A 30 1.93 -0.50 8.79
C ARG A 30 2.41 -1.38 7.63
N ALA A 31 1.85 -1.13 6.45
CA ALA A 31 2.29 -1.75 5.22
C ALA A 31 2.24 -0.77 4.04
N ILE A 32 3.22 -0.89 3.15
CA ILE A 32 3.19 -0.22 1.85
C ILE A 32 2.73 -1.22 0.80
N PHE A 33 1.67 -0.87 0.07
CA PHE A 33 1.18 -1.60 -1.09
C PHE A 33 1.65 -0.90 -2.37
N VAL A 34 2.17 -1.65 -3.34
CA VAL A 34 2.57 -1.12 -4.65
C VAL A 34 1.69 -1.74 -5.72
N TYR A 35 1.01 -0.89 -6.50
CA TYR A 35 0.09 -1.26 -7.56
C TYR A 35 0.61 -0.76 -8.90
N ASP A 36 0.77 -1.66 -9.86
CA ASP A 36 1.04 -1.29 -11.25
C ASP A 36 -0.29 -1.01 -11.96
N ILE A 37 -0.41 0.21 -12.50
CA ILE A 37 -1.62 0.70 -13.17
C ILE A 37 -1.80 0.06 -14.55
N THR A 38 -0.70 -0.23 -15.24
CA THR A 38 -0.69 -0.82 -16.59
C THR A 38 -1.09 -2.29 -16.54
N GLU A 39 -0.48 -3.04 -15.62
CA GLU A 39 -0.78 -4.46 -15.39
C GLU A 39 -2.04 -4.66 -14.53
N ARG A 40 -2.55 -3.59 -13.93
CA ARG A 40 -3.74 -3.56 -13.06
C ARG A 40 -3.68 -4.55 -11.91
N ARG A 41 -2.51 -4.69 -11.28
CA ARG A 41 -2.30 -5.63 -10.17
C ARG A 41 -1.39 -5.07 -9.08
N ILE A 42 -1.50 -5.63 -7.88
CA ILE A 42 -0.52 -5.40 -6.82
C ILE A 42 0.77 -6.12 -7.22
N VAL A 43 1.87 -5.39 -7.25
CA VAL A 43 3.21 -5.89 -7.57
C VAL A 43 4.14 -5.94 -6.35
N GLY A 44 3.70 -5.38 -5.20
CA GLY A 44 4.45 -5.46 -3.96
C GLY A 44 3.62 -5.18 -2.72
N ARG A 45 4.01 -5.81 -1.61
CA ARG A 45 3.52 -5.51 -0.26
C ARG A 45 4.69 -5.61 0.71
N PHE A 46 4.93 -4.54 1.46
CA PHE A 46 6.04 -4.45 2.40
C PHE A 46 5.52 -4.09 3.78
N SER A 47 5.85 -4.89 4.80
CA SER A 47 5.59 -4.52 6.19
C SER A 47 6.60 -3.47 6.65
N ILE A 48 6.11 -2.42 7.30
CA ILE A 48 6.95 -1.36 7.85
C ILE A 48 7.13 -1.63 9.34
N ARG A 49 8.37 -1.86 9.76
CA ARG A 49 8.77 -1.94 11.16
C ARG A 49 9.56 -0.67 11.49
N ASN A 50 9.15 0.04 12.54
CA ASN A 50 10.03 1.03 13.13
C ASN A 50 11.17 0.28 13.86
N LYS A 51 12.39 0.81 13.79
CA LYS A 51 13.54 0.27 14.54
C LYS A 51 13.31 0.37 16.04
#